data_AF-A0A419EH05-F1
#
_entry.id   AF-A0A419EH05-F1
#
_cell.length_a   1.000
_cell.length_b   1.000
_cell.length_c   1.000
_cell.angle_alpha   90.00
_cell.angle_beta   90.00
_cell.angle_gamma   90.00
#
_symmetry.space_group_name_H-M   'P 1'
#
loop_
_entity.id
_entity.type
_entity.pdbx_description
1 polymer ?
#
loop_
_entity_poly.entity_id
_entity_poly.type
_entity_poly.pdbx_seq_one_letter_code
_entity_poly.pdbx_strand_id
1 'polypeptide(L)'
;MWGGRIITSSELDFSVPDFSKRVLQVDEDLFLFNPLVNDPADCFNHSCDPNAGMNGPTSLIAMGDIAVGEEITFDYAMCDGSAYDEFDCNCEMPRCRHHVSGADWKIPDLQERYAGYFSPYLHRRIAASVLHL
;
A
#
# COMPACT_ATOMS: atom_id res chain seq x y z
N MET A 1 7.97 9.95 3.21
CA MET A 1 8.67 9.20 2.13
C MET A 1 9.39 8.06 2.83
N TRP A 2 9.17 6.83 2.39
CA TRP A 2 9.87 5.67 2.92
C TRP A 2 11.31 5.62 2.38
N GLY A 3 12.23 5.22 3.24
CA GLY A 3 13.63 4.94 2.91
C GLY A 3 13.95 3.46 3.12
N GLY A 4 15.07 3.00 2.57
CA GLY A 4 15.48 1.60 2.70
C GLY A 4 16.33 1.12 1.55
N ARG A 5 16.48 -0.20 1.44
CA ARG A 5 17.12 -0.88 0.32
C ARG A 5 16.09 -1.59 -0.54
N ILE A 6 16.32 -1.63 -1.85
CA ILE A 6 15.50 -2.44 -2.76
C ILE A 6 15.95 -3.89 -2.66
N ILE A 7 14.99 -4.81 -2.55
CA ILE A 7 15.17 -6.27 -2.54
C ILE A 7 14.14 -6.92 -3.47
N THR A 8 14.39 -8.16 -3.89
CA THR A 8 13.42 -8.94 -4.68
C THR A 8 12.51 -9.80 -3.80
N SER A 9 11.46 -10.41 -4.39
CA SER A 9 10.62 -11.35 -3.65
C SER A 9 11.40 -12.53 -3.05
N SER A 10 12.48 -12.98 -3.73
CA SER A 10 13.32 -14.07 -3.24
C SER A 10 14.16 -13.72 -2.01
N GLU A 11 14.31 -12.42 -1.73
CA GLU A 11 15.06 -11.89 -0.59
C GLU A 11 14.16 -11.51 0.59
N LEU A 12 12.83 -11.63 0.44
CA LEU A 12 11.89 -11.39 1.54
C LEU A 12 12.12 -12.42 2.65
N ASP A 13 12.31 -11.90 3.87
CA ASP A 13 12.51 -12.70 5.07
C ASP A 13 11.39 -12.42 6.08
N PHE A 14 10.36 -13.27 6.05
CA PHE A 14 9.20 -13.20 6.95
C PHE A 14 9.55 -13.46 8.43
N SER A 15 10.78 -13.87 8.75
CA SER A 15 11.25 -13.99 10.14
C SER A 15 11.68 -12.65 10.75
N VAL A 16 11.81 -11.60 9.94
CA VAL A 16 12.16 -10.26 10.41
C VAL A 16 11.06 -9.72 11.33
N PRO A 17 11.40 -9.20 12.53
CA PRO A 17 10.43 -8.56 13.40
C PRO A 17 9.76 -7.37 12.72
N ASP A 18 8.44 -7.27 12.90
CA ASP A 18 7.59 -6.23 12.30
C ASP A 18 7.70 -6.18 10.76
N PHE A 19 7.86 -7.35 10.12
CA PHE A 19 8.02 -7.48 8.66
C PHE A 19 7.04 -6.59 7.86
N SER A 20 5.74 -6.69 8.14
CA SER A 20 4.68 -5.97 7.44
C SER A 20 4.78 -4.44 7.54
N LYS A 21 5.42 -3.94 8.61
CA LYS A 21 5.63 -2.49 8.79
C LYS A 21 6.83 -1.96 8.00
N ARG A 22 7.73 -2.86 7.60
CA ARG A 22 9.08 -2.55 7.15
C ARG A 22 9.34 -2.90 5.69
N VAL A 23 8.31 -3.39 5.00
CA VAL A 23 8.35 -3.77 3.59
C VAL A 23 7.25 -3.03 2.87
N LEU A 24 7.60 -2.41 1.74
CA LEU A 24 6.64 -1.78 0.83
C LEU A 24 6.91 -2.29 -0.58
N GLN A 25 5.91 -2.84 -1.25
CA GLN A 25 6.06 -3.19 -2.66
C GLN A 25 6.13 -1.92 -3.53
N VAL A 26 7.18 -1.81 -4.35
CA VAL A 26 7.44 -0.60 -5.15
C VAL A 26 7.38 -0.82 -6.66
N ASP A 27 7.59 -2.07 -7.12
CA ASP A 27 7.42 -2.46 -8.53
C ASP A 27 7.20 -3.99 -8.66
N GLU A 28 7.18 -4.47 -9.91
CA GLU A 28 7.23 -5.90 -10.25
C GLU A 28 8.44 -6.58 -9.63
N ASP A 29 8.21 -7.55 -8.72
CA ASP A 29 9.26 -8.28 -8.00
C ASP A 29 10.24 -7.38 -7.21
N LEU A 30 9.87 -6.13 -6.91
CA LEU A 30 10.73 -5.19 -6.18
C LEU A 30 10.01 -4.64 -4.95
N PHE A 31 10.72 -4.71 -3.81
CA PHE A 31 10.24 -4.28 -2.51
C PHE A 31 11.28 -3.34 -1.88
N LEU A 32 10.81 -2.29 -1.22
CA LEU A 32 11.62 -1.46 -0.35
C LEU A 32 11.60 -2.07 1.04
N PHE A 33 12.77 -2.46 1.55
CA PHE A 33 12.94 -2.96 2.90
C PHE A 33 13.68 -1.95 3.78
N ASN A 34 13.08 -1.60 4.92
CA ASN A 34 13.68 -0.73 5.92
C ASN A 34 14.46 -1.55 6.98
N PRO A 35 15.81 -1.47 7.03
CA PRO A 35 16.60 -2.19 8.03
C PRO A 35 16.51 -1.57 9.43
N LEU A 36 16.04 -0.33 9.55
CA LEU A 36 15.84 0.33 10.84
C LEU A 36 14.59 -0.21 11.54
N VAL A 37 14.55 -0.05 12.86
CA VAL A 37 13.39 -0.38 13.69
C VAL A 37 12.84 0.93 14.25
N ASN A 38 11.51 1.07 14.29
CA ASN A 38 10.80 2.28 14.73
C ASN A 38 11.07 3.52 13.87
N ASP A 39 11.22 3.36 12.55
CA ASP A 39 11.18 4.51 11.65
C ASP A 39 9.75 5.09 11.65
N PRO A 40 9.57 6.41 11.80
CA PRO A 40 8.24 7.03 11.72
C PRO A 40 7.50 6.70 10.41
N ALA A 41 8.21 6.45 9.31
CA ALA A 41 7.59 6.05 8.05
C ALA A 41 6.92 4.66 8.15
N ASP A 42 7.34 3.79 9.05
CA ASP A 42 6.79 2.43 9.22
C ASP A 42 5.48 2.42 10.04
N CYS A 43 4.95 3.60 10.37
CA CYS A 43 3.78 3.77 11.26
C CYS A 43 2.48 4.13 10.51
N PHE A 44 2.47 4.14 9.18
CA PHE A 44 1.24 4.37 8.41
C PHE A 44 0.42 3.09 8.35
N ASN A 45 -0.76 3.12 8.98
CA ASN A 45 -1.67 1.98 8.99
C ASN A 45 -2.57 1.95 7.75
N HIS A 46 -3.15 0.78 7.54
CA HIS A 46 -4.19 0.57 6.57
C HIS A 46 -5.56 1.13 7.02
N SER A 47 -6.27 1.80 6.11
CA SER A 47 -7.73 2.03 6.19
C SER A 47 -8.41 1.72 4.86
N CYS A 48 -9.61 1.13 4.89
CA CYS A 48 -10.46 0.94 3.70
C CYS A 48 -11.17 2.23 3.25
N ASP A 49 -11.08 3.29 4.06
CA ASP A 49 -11.48 4.65 3.73
C ASP A 49 -10.35 5.61 4.18
N PRO A 50 -9.27 5.71 3.39
CA PRO A 50 -8.07 6.43 3.79
C PRO A 50 -8.16 7.93 3.54
N ASN A 51 -7.25 8.70 4.14
CA ASN A 51 -7.06 10.14 3.88
C ASN A 51 -5.75 10.47 3.13
N ALA A 52 -4.91 9.46 2.86
CA ALA A 52 -3.71 9.58 2.05
C ALA A 52 -3.64 8.48 0.98
N GLY A 53 -2.90 8.77 -0.09
CA GLY A 53 -2.66 7.83 -1.18
C GLY A 53 -1.26 7.94 -1.77
N MET A 54 -0.90 7.04 -2.68
CA MET A 54 0.47 6.98 -3.21
C MET A 54 0.75 8.17 -4.15
N ASN A 55 1.94 8.72 -4.02
CA ASN A 55 2.52 9.72 -4.91
C ASN A 55 3.91 9.25 -5.35
N GLY A 56 3.93 8.33 -6.31
CA GLY A 56 5.14 7.60 -6.69
C GLY A 56 5.33 6.30 -5.88
N PRO A 57 6.52 5.67 -5.96
CA PRO A 57 6.73 4.33 -5.41
C PRO A 57 6.90 4.31 -3.89
N THR A 58 7.35 5.42 -3.28
CA THR A 58 7.79 5.43 -1.87
C THR A 58 7.30 6.67 -1.12
N SER A 59 6.22 7.32 -1.56
CA SER A 59 5.69 8.47 -0.85
C SER A 59 4.17 8.53 -0.88
N LEU A 60 3.61 9.13 0.17
CA LEU A 60 2.20 9.44 0.27
C LEU A 60 1.95 10.92 0.01
N ILE A 61 0.75 11.21 -0.47
CA ILE A 61 0.16 12.54 -0.56
C ILE A 61 -1.20 12.53 0.12
N ALA A 62 -1.58 13.64 0.75
CA ALA A 62 -2.92 13.80 1.27
C ALA A 62 -3.95 13.81 0.12
N MET A 63 -5.06 13.10 0.29
CA MET A 63 -6.17 13.07 -0.68
C MET A 63 -7.17 14.21 -0.46
N GLY A 64 -7.00 14.96 0.63
CA GLY A 64 -7.81 16.10 1.04
C GLY A 64 -7.20 16.78 2.27
N ASP A 65 -7.99 17.62 2.94
CA ASP A 65 -7.59 18.22 4.21
C ASP A 65 -7.54 17.15 5.32
N ILE A 66 -6.50 17.18 6.14
CA ILE A 66 -6.31 16.27 7.28
C ILE A 66 -6.28 17.11 8.56
N ALA A 67 -7.14 16.78 9.52
CA ALA A 67 -7.27 17.53 10.76
C ALA A 67 -6.12 17.23 11.74
N VAL A 68 -5.85 18.17 12.65
CA VAL A 68 -4.87 17.93 13.73
C VAL A 68 -5.34 16.78 14.61
N GLY A 69 -4.49 15.77 14.75
CA GLY A 69 -4.77 14.56 15.54
C GLY A 69 -5.50 13.47 14.77
N GLU A 70 -5.87 13.70 13.51
CA GLU A 70 -6.36 12.66 12.62
C GLU A 70 -5.20 11.73 12.22
N GLU A 71 -5.43 10.42 12.29
CA GLU A 71 -4.44 9.44 11.87
C GLU A 71 -4.30 9.47 10.34
N ILE A 72 -3.06 9.49 9.86
CA ILE A 72 -2.78 9.38 8.42
C ILE A 72 -2.79 7.90 8.07
N THR A 73 -3.71 7.52 7.19
CA THR A 73 -3.86 6.13 6.72
C THR A 73 -3.93 6.09 5.20
N PHE A 74 -3.53 4.96 4.62
CA PHE A 74 -3.67 4.71 3.19
C PHE A 74 -4.24 3.31 2.94
N ASP A 75 -4.80 3.09 1.76
CA ASP A 75 -5.27 1.77 1.38
C ASP A 75 -4.12 0.99 0.74
N TYR A 76 -3.77 -0.18 1.28
CA TYR A 76 -2.66 -0.98 0.79
C TYR A 76 -2.91 -1.50 -0.63
N ALA A 77 -4.16 -1.54 -1.09
CA ALA A 77 -4.49 -1.79 -2.50
C ALA A 77 -3.85 -0.76 -3.46
N MET A 78 -3.41 0.40 -2.95
CA MET A 78 -2.70 1.39 -3.75
C MET A 78 -1.23 1.02 -4.02
N CYS A 79 -0.61 0.10 -3.26
CA CYS A 79 0.79 -0.30 -3.44
C CYS A 79 1.01 -1.81 -3.55
N ASP A 80 0.15 -2.65 -2.99
CA ASP A 80 0.37 -4.08 -2.93
C ASP A 80 -0.27 -4.82 -4.11
N GLY A 81 0.55 -5.61 -4.80
CA GLY A 81 0.20 -6.35 -6.00
C GLY A 81 0.57 -7.82 -5.92
N SER A 82 0.95 -8.30 -4.73
CA SER A 82 1.37 -9.67 -4.43
C SER A 82 0.98 -10.05 -3.00
N ALA A 83 0.84 -11.35 -2.72
CA ALA A 83 0.34 -11.88 -1.45
C ALA A 83 1.43 -12.00 -0.36
N TYR A 84 2.21 -10.95 -0.14
CA TYR A 84 3.27 -10.94 0.88
C TYR A 84 2.83 -10.40 2.24
N ASP A 85 1.77 -9.57 2.26
CA ASP A 85 1.28 -8.90 3.47
C ASP A 85 -0.26 -8.85 3.52
N GLU A 86 -0.89 -10.02 3.46
CA GLU A 86 -2.36 -10.15 3.56
C GLU A 86 -2.78 -10.31 5.03
N PHE A 87 -3.90 -9.69 5.42
CA PHE A 87 -4.35 -9.68 6.81
C PHE A 87 -5.85 -9.40 6.96
N ASP A 88 -6.39 -9.76 8.14
CA ASP A 88 -7.75 -9.41 8.54
C ASP A 88 -7.78 -7.95 9.05
N CYS A 89 -8.63 -7.13 8.43
CA CYS A 89 -8.70 -5.70 8.65
C CYS A 89 -9.72 -5.33 9.73
N ASN A 90 -9.27 -4.50 10.67
CA ASN A 90 -10.07 -3.96 11.77
C ASN A 90 -10.10 -2.42 11.76
N CYS A 91 -10.08 -1.79 10.59
CA CYS A 91 -10.05 -0.31 10.48
C CYS A 91 -11.36 0.39 10.90
N GLU A 92 -12.41 -0.38 11.23
CA GLU A 92 -13.73 0.10 11.71
C GLU A 92 -14.50 1.05 10.75
N MET A 93 -13.98 1.30 9.54
CA MET A 93 -14.67 2.12 8.55
C MET A 93 -15.98 1.46 8.07
N PRO A 94 -17.02 2.23 7.71
CA PRO A 94 -18.29 1.67 7.23
C PRO A 94 -18.17 0.75 6.01
N ARG A 95 -17.11 0.93 5.21
CA ARG A 95 -16.77 0.12 4.03
C ARG A 95 -15.55 -0.79 4.27
N CYS A 96 -15.30 -1.18 5.52
CA CYS A 96 -14.23 -2.12 5.83
C CYS A 96 -14.39 -3.40 5.00
N ARG A 97 -13.32 -3.83 4.33
CA ARG A 97 -13.30 -5.08 3.54
C ARG A 97 -13.17 -6.33 4.41
N HIS A 98 -12.84 -6.17 5.69
CA HIS A 98 -12.54 -7.23 6.67
C HIS A 98 -11.32 -8.10 6.35
N HIS A 99 -10.92 -8.19 5.09
CA HIS A 99 -9.71 -8.86 4.65
C HIS A 99 -9.04 -8.02 3.56
N VAL A 100 -7.73 -7.82 3.67
CA VAL A 100 -6.91 -7.08 2.71
C VAL A 100 -6.01 -8.07 1.99
N SER A 101 -6.05 -8.05 0.66
CA SER A 101 -5.29 -8.97 -0.19
C SER A 101 -4.39 -8.25 -1.19
N GLY A 102 -3.37 -8.94 -1.68
CA GLY A 102 -2.50 -8.44 -2.76
C GLY A 102 -3.20 -8.38 -4.13
N ALA A 103 -4.47 -8.77 -4.21
CA ALA A 103 -5.31 -8.70 -5.40
C ALA A 103 -6.31 -7.54 -5.38
N ASP A 104 -6.40 -6.79 -4.26
CA ASP A 104 -7.44 -5.78 -4.06
C ASP A 104 -7.38 -4.62 -5.06
N TRP A 105 -6.19 -4.32 -5.61
CA TRP A 105 -6.02 -3.33 -6.68
C TRP A 105 -6.85 -3.65 -7.95
N LYS A 106 -7.35 -4.88 -8.10
CA LYS A 106 -8.22 -5.30 -9.20
C LYS A 106 -9.69 -4.95 -8.98
N ILE A 107 -10.09 -4.56 -7.77
CA ILE A 107 -11.48 -4.27 -7.42
C ILE A 107 -11.90 -2.98 -8.15
N PRO A 108 -12.93 -2.99 -9.02
CA PRO A 108 -13.31 -1.82 -9.81
C PRO A 108 -13.66 -0.59 -8.98
N ASP A 109 -14.37 -0.76 -7.86
CA ASP A 109 -14.71 0.35 -6.94
C ASP A 109 -13.44 1.03 -6.39
N LEU A 110 -12.40 0.27 -6.05
CA LEU A 110 -11.14 0.83 -5.55
C LEU A 110 -10.36 1.52 -6.66
N GLN A 111 -10.40 0.99 -7.89
CA GLN A 111 -9.78 1.64 -9.05
C GLN A 111 -10.40 3.01 -9.33
N GLU A 112 -11.72 3.12 -9.23
CA GLU A 112 -12.43 4.39 -9.39
C GLU A 112 -12.12 5.35 -8.23
N ARG A 113 -12.26 4.90 -6.98
CA ARG A 113 -12.03 5.73 -5.78
C ARG A 113 -10.60 6.25 -5.67
N TYR A 114 -9.62 5.44 -6.03
CA TYR A 114 -8.20 5.75 -5.87
C TYR A 114 -7.52 6.13 -7.19
N ALA A 115 -8.29 6.51 -8.21
CA ALA A 115 -7.77 7.01 -9.47
C ALA A 115 -6.77 8.15 -9.22
N GLY A 116 -5.53 7.97 -9.69
CA GLY A 116 -4.43 8.92 -9.47
C GLY A 116 -3.59 8.70 -8.21
N TYR A 117 -3.99 7.79 -7.32
CA TYR A 117 -3.32 7.50 -6.04
C TYR A 117 -2.73 6.09 -5.94
N PHE A 118 -2.74 5.31 -7.03
CA PHE A 118 -2.00 4.05 -7.10
C PHE A 118 -0.51 4.30 -7.32
N SER A 119 0.32 3.40 -6.78
CA SER A 119 1.74 3.31 -7.11
C SER A 119 1.94 3.17 -8.63
N PRO A 120 3.08 3.65 -9.18
CA PRO A 120 3.29 3.68 -10.62
C PRO A 120 3.14 2.33 -11.32
N TYR A 121 3.54 1.23 -10.67
CA TYR A 121 3.48 -0.09 -11.28
C TYR A 121 2.05 -0.66 -11.30
N LEU A 122 1.26 -0.45 -10.25
CA LEU A 122 -0.16 -0.81 -10.26
C LEU A 122 -0.94 0.03 -11.27
N HIS A 123 -0.59 1.30 -11.44
CA HIS A 123 -1.18 2.13 -12.50
C HIS A 123 -0.95 1.52 -13.90
N ARG A 124 0.26 1.00 -14.16
CA ARG A 124 0.56 0.27 -15.40
C ARG A 124 -0.28 -1.01 -15.53
N ARG A 125 -0.42 -1.79 -14.46
CA ARG A 125 -1.24 -3.03 -14.47
C ARG A 125 -2.72 -2.75 -14.74
N ILE A 126 -3.28 -1.72 -14.11
CA ILE A 126 -4.69 -1.31 -14.32
C ILE A 126 -4.89 -0.89 -15.77
N ALA A 127 -4.05 0.00 -16.29
CA ALA A 127 -4.13 0.46 -17.68
C ALA A 127 -4.01 -0.70 -18.69
N ALA A 128 -3.10 -1.64 -18.45
CA ALA A 128 -2.96 -2.83 -19.28
C ALA A 128 -4.20 -3.75 -19.24
N SER A 129 -4.90 -3.82 -18.10
CA SER A 129 -6.09 -4.66 -17.95
C SER A 129 -7.30 -4.09 -18.69
N VAL A 130 -7.40 -2.76 -18.82
CA VAL A 130 -8.47 -2.08 -19.58
C VAL A 130 -8.28 -2.22 -21.09
N LEU A 131 -7.04 -2.31 -21.59
CA LEU A 131 -6.75 -2.45 -23.03
C LEU A 131 -7.06 -3.84 -23.61
N HIS A 132 -7.43 -4.82 -22.77
CA HIS A 132 -7.78 -6.18 -23.18
C HIS A 132 -9.28 -6.48 -23.08
N LEU A 133 -10.12 -5.45 -22.87
CA LEU A 133 -11.58 -5.49 -22.93
C LEU A 133 -12.08 -4.82 -24.22
#